data_AF-A0A976KKA5-F1
#
_entry.id   AF-A0A976KKA5-F1
#
_cell.length_a   1.000
_cell.length_b   1.000
_cell.length_c   1.000
_cell.angle_alpha   90.00
_cell.angle_beta   90.00
_cell.angle_gamma   90.00
#
_symmetry.space_group_name_H-M   'P 1'
#
loop_
_entity.id
_entity.type
_entity.pdbx_description
1 polymer ?
#
loop_
_entity_poly.entity_id
_entity_poly.type
_entity_poly.pdbx_seq_one_letter_code
_entity_poly.pdbx_strand_id
1 'polypeptide(L)'
;MIVMYKSCYAGISWVSGKSNSLSTLYAKTINLIFLAFLLSVPVQALADTEIQVLGLFRDKAFIEIDGTQHFLEAGKPGPQDIMLIESNSRRAIIKVDGEEKVFNLGSQVGATYSDPASTEVRIPSRSGMYMTSGLINGLNVEFLVDTGATFVAVSRYMADKIGIDYLVKGKPTRVSTASGKVDGWVVKLQTVQVGSISLDHVDGVVVDSEYDQQALLGMSFLSRLKVTQEASMIVLEKNH
;
A
#
# COMPACT_ATOMS: atom_id res chain seq x y z
N MET A 1 66.92 -19.63 56.25
CA MET A 1 67.60 -18.93 55.14
C MET A 1 67.51 -17.43 55.40
N ILE A 2 68.64 -16.84 55.81
CA ILE A 2 69.07 -15.44 55.57
C ILE A 2 68.24 -14.31 56.25
N VAL A 3 68.70 -13.79 57.41
CA VAL A 3 69.35 -12.45 57.68
C VAL A 3 68.30 -11.32 57.82
N MET A 4 68.05 -10.76 59.02
CA MET A 4 68.69 -9.55 59.67
C MET A 4 68.63 -8.27 58.78
N TYR A 5 68.50 -7.00 59.18
CA TYR A 5 68.38 -6.21 60.41
C TYR A 5 68.06 -4.73 59.99
N LYS A 6 67.50 -3.92 60.91
CA LYS A 6 67.78 -2.48 61.21
C LYS A 6 67.84 -1.35 60.13
N SER A 7 67.04 -0.31 60.39
CA SER A 7 67.45 1.07 60.84
C SER A 7 67.79 2.22 59.85
N CYS A 8 67.36 3.43 60.29
CA CYS A 8 67.88 4.81 60.09
C CYS A 8 67.80 5.47 58.69
N TYR A 9 67.08 6.60 58.53
CA TYR A 9 67.32 8.02 58.93
C TYR A 9 68.17 8.83 57.93
N ALA A 10 67.58 9.94 57.45
CA ALA A 10 68.16 11.22 56.95
C ALA A 10 67.25 11.74 55.80
N GLY A 11 66.65 12.93 55.78
CA GLY A 11 67.04 14.22 56.34
C GLY A 11 67.98 14.94 55.38
N ILE A 12 67.47 15.79 54.47
CA ILE A 12 68.21 16.88 53.82
C ILE A 12 67.22 17.98 53.35
N SER A 13 67.71 19.21 53.54
CA SER A 13 67.14 20.55 53.42
C SER A 13 66.87 21.06 51.98
N TRP A 14 66.01 22.07 51.93
CA TRP A 14 65.74 23.05 50.86
C TRP A 14 66.97 23.52 50.04
N VAL A 15 66.79 23.65 48.72
CA VAL A 15 67.41 24.70 47.87
C VAL A 15 66.44 25.09 46.74
N SER A 16 66.18 26.39 46.63
CA SER A 16 65.47 27.06 45.55
C SER A 16 66.29 27.07 44.25
N GLY A 17 65.69 26.65 43.13
CA GLY A 17 66.26 26.79 41.80
C GLY A 17 65.21 27.26 40.79
N LYS A 18 65.22 28.57 40.46
CA LYS A 18 64.56 29.11 39.27
C LYS A 18 65.28 28.55 38.02
N SER A 19 64.58 27.80 37.18
CA SER A 19 65.01 27.57 35.79
C SER A 19 63.87 27.93 34.84
N ASN A 20 64.04 29.04 34.14
CA ASN A 20 63.22 29.44 33.01
C ASN A 20 63.66 28.63 31.78
N SER A 21 62.78 27.84 31.16
CA SER A 21 62.92 27.47 29.74
C SER A 21 61.62 26.94 29.13
N LEU A 22 60.93 27.82 28.40
CA LEU A 22 60.41 27.69 27.02
C LEU A 22 59.96 26.31 26.46
N SER A 23 59.50 25.36 27.28
CA SER A 23 59.09 24.02 26.83
C SER A 23 57.57 23.77 26.92
N THR A 24 56.80 24.69 27.49
CA THR A 24 55.35 24.51 27.71
C THR A 24 54.44 25.03 26.59
N LEU A 25 55.01 25.59 25.51
CA LEU A 25 54.23 26.14 24.38
C LEU A 25 54.04 25.17 23.21
N TYR A 26 54.81 24.08 23.11
CA TYR A 26 54.65 23.09 22.03
C TYR A 26 53.80 21.87 22.42
N ALA A 27 53.64 21.56 23.71
CA ALA A 27 52.86 20.41 24.16
C ALA A 27 51.33 20.67 24.18
N LYS A 28 50.90 21.94 24.10
CA LYS A 28 49.47 22.31 24.16
C LYS A 28 48.79 22.46 22.81
N THR A 29 49.54 22.65 21.72
CA THR A 29 48.98 22.79 20.36
C THR A 29 48.81 21.45 19.66
N ILE A 30 49.64 20.44 19.96
CA ILE A 30 49.51 19.08 19.38
C ILE A 30 48.27 18.36 19.94
N ASN A 31 47.90 18.62 21.20
CA ASN A 31 46.73 18.01 21.82
C ASN A 31 45.39 18.66 21.40
N LEU A 32 45.42 19.83 20.73
CA LEU A 32 44.21 20.47 20.20
C LEU A 32 43.90 20.05 18.74
N ILE A 33 44.89 19.60 17.96
CA ILE A 33 44.64 19.15 16.58
C ILE A 33 44.16 17.69 16.56
N PHE A 34 44.59 16.86 17.52
CA PHE A 34 44.10 15.47 17.63
C PHE A 34 42.66 15.36 18.17
N LEU A 35 42.17 16.37 18.90
CA LEU A 35 40.79 16.37 19.42
C LEU A 35 39.77 16.90 18.41
N ALA A 36 40.21 17.64 17.38
CA ALA A 36 39.34 18.15 16.32
C ALA A 36 39.18 17.18 15.14
N PHE A 37 40.08 16.21 14.97
CA PHE A 37 40.00 15.21 13.88
C PHE A 37 39.12 13.99 14.21
N LEU A 38 38.71 13.84 15.48
CA LEU A 38 37.86 12.74 15.94
C LEU A 38 36.35 13.01 15.82
N LEU A 39 35.95 14.17 15.28
CA LEU A 39 34.55 14.62 15.16
C LEU A 39 34.05 14.75 13.72
N SER A 40 34.84 14.37 12.72
CA SER A 40 34.44 14.43 11.31
C SER A 40 34.14 13.06 10.70
N VAL A 41 33.64 12.10 11.49
CA VAL A 41 32.99 10.92 10.90
C VAL A 41 31.61 11.38 10.45
N PRO A 42 31.31 11.46 9.14
CA PRO A 42 29.95 11.65 8.71
C PRO A 42 29.16 10.45 9.23
N VAL A 43 28.29 10.68 10.21
CA VAL A 43 27.26 9.71 10.58
C VAL A 43 26.35 9.63 9.36
N GLN A 44 26.61 8.67 8.49
CA GLN A 44 25.69 8.31 7.43
C GLN A 44 24.48 7.73 8.15
N ALA A 45 23.41 8.52 8.23
CA ALA A 45 22.14 8.03 8.68
C ALA A 45 21.71 6.97 7.66
N LEU A 46 21.70 5.69 8.09
CA LEU A 46 20.99 4.66 7.34
C LEU A 46 19.52 5.07 7.43
N ALA A 47 18.95 5.50 6.30
CA ALA A 47 17.52 5.68 6.21
C ALA A 47 16.90 4.30 6.48
N ASP A 48 16.14 4.18 7.57
CA ASP A 48 15.35 2.99 7.83
C ASP A 48 14.24 2.98 6.77
N THR A 49 14.29 2.03 5.84
CA THR A 49 13.32 1.91 4.76
C THR A 49 11.94 1.68 5.38
N GLU A 50 11.15 2.74 5.46
CA GLU A 50 9.82 2.67 6.06
C GLU A 50 8.86 2.03 5.06
N ILE A 51 8.53 0.76 5.32
CA ILE A 51 7.58 -0.01 4.51
C ILE A 51 6.21 0.06 5.17
N GLN A 52 5.25 0.64 4.47
CA GLN A 52 3.85 0.64 4.89
C GLN A 52 3.04 -0.31 4.02
N VAL A 53 2.21 -1.15 4.63
CA VAL A 53 1.33 -2.06 3.91
C VAL A 53 -0.04 -1.40 3.76
N LEU A 54 -0.32 -0.94 2.55
CA LEU A 54 -1.55 -0.25 2.18
C LEU A 54 -2.68 -1.22 1.84
N GLY A 55 -2.37 -2.43 1.36
CA GLY A 55 -3.37 -3.44 1.01
C GLY A 55 -2.80 -4.85 0.89
N LEU A 56 -3.60 -5.84 1.28
CA LEU A 56 -3.20 -7.25 1.25
C LEU A 56 -4.23 -8.14 0.56
N PHE A 57 -3.74 -9.04 -0.28
CA PHE A 57 -4.53 -10.00 -1.05
C PHE A 57 -3.89 -11.38 -0.96
N ARG A 58 -4.51 -12.40 -1.56
CA ARG A 58 -3.85 -13.70 -1.75
C ARG A 58 -2.69 -13.54 -2.72
N ASP A 59 -1.49 -13.90 -2.28
CA ASP A 59 -0.23 -13.90 -3.05
C ASP A 59 0.22 -12.53 -3.59
N LYS A 60 -0.42 -11.44 -3.14
CA LYS A 60 -0.14 -10.07 -3.58
C LYS A 60 -0.23 -9.08 -2.43
N ALA A 61 0.59 -8.04 -2.48
CA ALA A 61 0.62 -6.96 -1.49
C ALA A 61 0.80 -5.60 -2.19
N PHE A 62 0.07 -4.59 -1.72
CA PHE A 62 0.25 -3.20 -2.09
C PHE A 62 0.93 -2.48 -0.94
N ILE A 63 2.11 -1.93 -1.22
CA ILE A 63 2.99 -1.34 -0.22
C ILE A 63 3.43 0.06 -0.65
N GLU A 64 3.87 0.85 0.32
CA GLU A 64 4.56 2.12 0.10
C GLU A 64 5.96 2.01 0.70
N ILE A 65 6.96 2.45 -0.08
CA ILE A 65 8.37 2.48 0.29
C ILE A 65 8.88 3.89 -0.04
N ASP A 66 9.39 4.62 0.95
CA ASP A 66 9.89 6.00 0.79
C ASP A 66 8.87 6.94 0.09
N GLY A 67 7.57 6.75 0.37
CA GLY A 67 6.48 7.50 -0.25
C GLY A 67 6.15 7.09 -1.69
N THR A 68 6.81 6.07 -2.23
CA THR A 68 6.52 5.50 -3.55
C THR A 68 5.75 4.18 -3.41
N GLN A 69 4.65 4.08 -4.13
CA GLN A 69 3.76 2.92 -4.05
C GLN A 69 4.21 1.80 -4.99
N HIS A 70 4.16 0.56 -4.51
CA HIS A 70 4.61 -0.63 -5.21
C HIS A 70 3.64 -1.79 -5.01
N PHE A 71 3.53 -2.62 -6.05
CA PHE A 71 2.76 -3.85 -6.00
C PHE A 71 3.69 -5.05 -6.07
N LEU A 72 3.62 -5.91 -5.07
CA LEU A 72 4.42 -7.13 -4.99
C LEU A 72 3.55 -8.34 -5.28
N GLU A 73 4.14 -9.32 -5.96
CA GLU A 73 3.56 -10.65 -6.18
C GLU A 73 4.49 -11.68 -5.55
N ALA A 74 3.91 -12.68 -4.89
CA ALA A 74 4.66 -13.67 -4.13
C ALA A 74 5.68 -14.40 -5.02
N GLY A 75 6.92 -14.50 -4.55
CA GLY A 75 8.02 -15.16 -5.25
C GLY A 75 8.61 -14.37 -6.44
N LYS A 76 8.12 -13.16 -6.74
CA LYS A 76 8.72 -12.27 -7.74
C LYS A 76 9.61 -11.21 -7.07
N PRO A 77 10.77 -10.86 -7.67
CA PRO A 77 11.59 -9.76 -7.17
C PRO A 77 10.82 -8.44 -7.21
N GLY A 78 10.87 -7.69 -6.11
CA GLY A 78 10.36 -6.32 -6.01
C GLY A 78 11.48 -5.27 -6.09
N PRO A 79 11.15 -3.99 -5.88
CA PRO A 79 12.11 -2.90 -5.84
C PRO A 79 12.97 -2.96 -4.57
N GLN A 80 14.16 -2.33 -4.61
CA GLN A 80 15.04 -2.17 -3.45
C GLN A 80 15.34 -3.48 -2.68
N ASP A 81 15.53 -4.60 -3.40
CA ASP A 81 15.77 -5.93 -2.82
C ASP A 81 14.65 -6.46 -1.90
N ILE A 82 13.44 -5.90 -2.03
CA ILE A 82 12.26 -6.33 -1.31
C ILE A 82 11.54 -7.42 -2.11
N MET A 83 11.09 -8.47 -1.43
CA MET A 83 10.33 -9.57 -2.05
C MET A 83 9.15 -9.99 -1.19
N LEU A 84 7.98 -10.13 -1.79
CA LEU A 84 6.85 -10.77 -1.12
C LEU A 84 7.06 -12.28 -1.11
N ILE A 85 7.05 -12.88 0.07
CA ILE A 85 7.17 -14.33 0.24
C ILE A 85 5.77 -14.96 0.26
N GLU A 86 4.87 -14.41 1.07
CA GLU A 86 3.49 -14.89 1.21
C GLU A 86 2.57 -13.71 1.61
N SER A 87 1.32 -13.71 1.14
CA SER A 87 0.29 -12.85 1.73
C SER A 87 -1.10 -13.46 1.70
N ASN A 88 -1.91 -13.02 2.67
CA ASN A 88 -3.35 -13.21 2.72
C ASN A 88 -4.02 -11.89 3.11
N SER A 89 -5.34 -11.88 3.31
CA SER A 89 -6.10 -10.66 3.65
C SER A 89 -5.76 -10.01 5.00
N ARG A 90 -4.87 -10.59 5.82
CA ARG A 90 -4.53 -10.09 7.16
C ARG A 90 -3.06 -9.79 7.35
N ARG A 91 -2.18 -10.60 6.76
CA ARG A 91 -0.72 -10.47 6.91
C ARG A 91 0.03 -10.72 5.60
N ALA A 92 1.20 -10.10 5.48
CA ALA A 92 2.21 -10.43 4.50
C ALA A 92 3.53 -10.77 5.19
N ILE A 93 4.28 -11.69 4.57
CA ILE A 93 5.68 -11.96 4.89
C ILE A 93 6.49 -11.34 3.76
N ILE A 94 7.26 -10.32 4.07
CA ILE A 94 8.06 -9.58 3.11
C ILE A 94 9.53 -9.71 3.51
N LYS A 95 10.36 -10.15 2.57
CA LYS A 95 11.81 -10.18 2.72
C LYS A 95 12.37 -8.80 2.41
N VAL A 96 13.08 -8.20 3.35
CA VAL A 96 13.70 -6.87 3.29
C VAL A 96 15.15 -7.02 3.72
N ASP A 97 16.10 -6.63 2.88
CA ASP A 97 17.55 -6.77 3.15
C ASP A 97 17.98 -8.19 3.55
N GLY A 98 17.29 -9.20 3.05
CA GLY A 98 17.57 -10.60 3.39
C GLY A 98 16.76 -11.15 4.57
N GLU A 99 16.11 -10.32 5.37
CA GLU A 99 15.32 -10.72 6.54
C GLU A 99 13.82 -10.77 6.22
N GLU A 100 13.14 -11.84 6.63
CA GLU A 100 11.69 -11.97 6.51
C GLU A 100 10.99 -11.24 7.66
N LYS A 101 10.22 -10.19 7.33
CA LYS A 101 9.44 -9.40 8.28
C LYS A 101 7.94 -9.63 8.05
N VAL A 102 7.19 -9.74 9.14
CA VAL A 102 5.73 -9.90 9.10
C VAL A 102 5.06 -8.54 9.21
N PHE A 103 4.24 -8.22 8.22
CA PHE A 103 3.44 -7.01 8.21
C PHE A 103 1.97 -7.36 8.33
N ASN A 104 1.27 -6.77 9.29
CA ASN A 104 -0.18 -6.86 9.38
C ASN A 104 -0.79 -5.64 8.72
N LEU A 105 -1.97 -5.82 8.11
CA LEU A 105 -2.75 -4.71 7.59
C LEU A 105 -3.14 -3.79 8.76
N GLY A 106 -2.67 -2.55 8.76
CA GLY A 106 -3.10 -1.51 9.70
C GLY A 106 -2.45 -1.48 11.09
N SER A 107 -1.31 -2.14 11.33
CA SER A 107 -0.64 -2.08 12.65
C SER A 107 0.58 -1.15 12.67
N GLN A 108 0.36 0.16 12.59
CA GLN A 108 1.11 1.11 13.41
C GLN A 108 0.20 1.51 14.58
N VAL A 109 0.56 1.07 15.79
CA VAL A 109 -0.21 1.27 17.02
C VAL A 109 -0.10 2.75 17.43
N GLY A 110 -1.18 3.50 17.28
CA GLY A 110 -1.23 4.89 17.75
C GLY A 110 -2.10 5.86 16.95
N ALA A 111 -3.11 5.41 16.22
CA ALA A 111 -4.15 6.30 15.72
C ALA A 111 -5.47 5.56 15.76
N THR A 112 -6.48 6.17 16.37
CA THR A 112 -7.87 5.82 16.12
C THR A 112 -8.09 5.88 14.62
N TYR A 113 -8.05 4.72 13.96
CA TYR A 113 -8.32 4.58 12.54
C TYR A 113 -9.83 4.75 12.37
N SER A 114 -10.29 6.00 12.35
CA SER A 114 -11.44 6.35 11.53
C SER A 114 -10.92 6.20 10.11
N ASP A 115 -11.21 5.07 9.48
CA ASP A 115 -10.95 4.84 8.05
C ASP A 115 -11.33 6.11 7.30
N PRO A 116 -10.37 6.90 6.78
CA PRO A 116 -10.72 7.95 5.85
C PRO A 116 -11.12 7.19 4.60
N ALA A 117 -12.42 6.84 4.54
CA ALA A 117 -13.06 6.00 3.53
C ALA A 117 -12.28 6.09 2.23
N SER A 118 -11.40 5.13 1.97
CA SER A 118 -10.48 5.23 0.84
C SER A 118 -11.36 5.41 -0.40
N THR A 119 -11.31 6.57 -1.04
CA THR A 119 -12.18 6.87 -2.18
C THR A 119 -11.71 6.16 -3.45
N GLU A 120 -10.65 5.35 -3.34
CA GLU A 120 -9.90 4.77 -4.43
C GLU A 120 -9.95 3.23 -4.43
N VAL A 121 -10.10 2.65 -5.62
CA VAL A 121 -10.05 1.21 -5.87
C VAL A 121 -9.13 0.93 -7.04
N ARG A 122 -8.12 0.07 -6.82
CA ARG A 122 -7.19 -0.40 -7.86
C ARG A 122 -7.56 -1.81 -8.31
N ILE A 123 -7.79 -1.99 -9.62
CA ILE A 123 -8.19 -3.27 -10.22
C ILE A 123 -7.10 -3.70 -11.21
N PRO A 124 -6.42 -4.85 -10.99
CA PRO A 124 -5.41 -5.34 -11.92
C PRO A 124 -6.03 -5.92 -13.19
N SER A 125 -5.30 -5.81 -14.29
CA SER A 125 -5.61 -6.46 -15.56
C SER A 125 -5.41 -7.97 -15.45
N ARG A 126 -6.35 -8.72 -16.02
CA ARG A 126 -6.33 -10.17 -16.22
C ARG A 126 -6.63 -10.42 -17.69
N SER A 127 -5.63 -10.86 -18.46
CA SER A 127 -5.76 -11.10 -19.91
C SER A 127 -6.29 -9.89 -20.70
N GLY A 128 -5.92 -8.68 -20.30
CA GLY A 128 -6.38 -7.44 -20.94
C GLY A 128 -7.76 -6.95 -20.47
N MET A 129 -8.40 -7.65 -19.54
CA MET A 129 -9.69 -7.29 -18.95
C MET A 129 -9.54 -6.89 -17.49
N TYR A 130 -10.41 -6.02 -16.98
CA TYR A 130 -10.44 -5.64 -15.57
C TYR A 130 -11.67 -6.23 -14.91
N MET A 131 -11.45 -7.13 -13.96
CA MET A 131 -12.52 -7.83 -13.26
C MET A 131 -12.43 -7.57 -11.77
N THR A 132 -13.56 -7.33 -11.13
CA THR A 132 -13.63 -7.04 -9.70
C THR A 132 -14.93 -7.55 -9.10
N SER A 133 -14.88 -7.96 -7.82
CA SER A 133 -16.10 -8.26 -7.07
C SER A 133 -16.75 -6.97 -6.57
N GLY A 134 -18.07 -6.99 -6.48
CA GLY A 134 -18.84 -5.87 -5.95
C GLY A 134 -20.22 -6.27 -5.49
N LEU A 135 -21.03 -5.28 -5.14
CA LEU A 135 -22.42 -5.47 -4.72
C LEU A 135 -23.35 -4.69 -5.64
N ILE A 136 -24.49 -5.30 -5.98
CA ILE A 136 -25.67 -4.60 -6.49
C ILE A 136 -26.78 -4.79 -5.48
N ASN A 137 -27.36 -3.69 -4.97
CA ASN A 137 -28.38 -3.72 -3.93
C ASN A 137 -27.99 -4.60 -2.72
N GLY A 138 -26.69 -4.62 -2.37
CA GLY A 138 -26.15 -5.41 -1.27
C GLY A 138 -25.85 -6.88 -1.58
N LEU A 139 -26.07 -7.35 -2.82
CA LEU A 139 -25.83 -8.73 -3.22
C LEU A 139 -24.57 -8.86 -4.09
N ASN A 140 -23.77 -9.90 -3.82
CA ASN A 140 -22.49 -10.14 -4.47
C ASN A 140 -22.65 -10.42 -5.97
N VAL A 141 -21.87 -9.70 -6.77
CA VAL A 141 -21.71 -9.92 -8.21
C VAL A 141 -20.24 -9.80 -8.60
N GLU A 142 -19.89 -10.38 -9.74
CA GLU A 142 -18.61 -10.13 -10.40
C GLU A 142 -18.83 -9.15 -11.55
N PHE A 143 -18.01 -8.10 -11.59
CA PHE A 143 -18.04 -7.07 -12.60
C PHE A 143 -16.88 -7.24 -13.58
N LEU A 144 -17.18 -7.08 -14.86
CA LEU A 144 -16.23 -6.72 -15.91
C LEU A 144 -16.31 -5.20 -16.14
N VAL A 145 -15.18 -4.49 -16.03
CA VAL A 145 -15.15 -3.05 -16.34
C VAL A 145 -15.23 -2.86 -17.84
N ASP A 146 -16.25 -2.14 -18.30
CA ASP A 146 -16.52 -1.92 -19.72
C ASP A 146 -16.85 -0.43 -19.97
N THR A 147 -15.85 0.32 -20.46
CA THR A 147 -16.01 1.73 -20.83
C THR A 147 -16.86 1.93 -22.09
N GLY A 148 -17.15 0.87 -22.84
CA GLY A 148 -18.05 0.88 -24.01
C GLY A 148 -19.52 0.73 -23.62
N ALA A 149 -19.81 0.20 -22.43
CA ALA A 149 -21.18 0.05 -21.95
C ALA A 149 -21.73 1.37 -21.38
N THR A 150 -22.92 1.77 -21.81
CA THR A 150 -23.58 2.99 -21.30
C THR A 150 -24.08 2.82 -19.87
N PHE A 151 -24.70 1.68 -19.56
CA PHE A 151 -25.30 1.38 -18.25
C PHE A 151 -24.52 0.27 -17.54
N VAL A 152 -24.72 0.15 -16.23
CA VAL A 152 -24.39 -1.11 -15.54
C VAL A 152 -25.31 -2.19 -16.10
N ALA A 153 -24.75 -3.22 -16.73
CA ALA A 153 -25.56 -4.25 -17.39
C ALA A 153 -25.53 -5.56 -16.60
N VAL A 154 -26.70 -6.18 -16.45
CA VAL A 154 -26.85 -7.53 -15.89
C VAL A 154 -27.72 -8.37 -16.82
N SER A 155 -27.50 -9.68 -16.87
CA SER A 155 -28.42 -10.57 -17.58
C SER A 155 -29.73 -10.73 -16.78
N ARG A 156 -30.80 -11.13 -17.47
CA ARG A 156 -32.05 -11.51 -16.81
C ARG A 156 -31.84 -12.61 -15.77
N TYR A 157 -31.07 -13.64 -16.11
CA TYR A 157 -30.68 -14.70 -15.17
C TYR A 157 -30.08 -14.14 -13.86
N MET A 158 -29.15 -13.20 -13.98
CA MET A 158 -28.55 -12.56 -12.81
C MET A 158 -29.56 -11.68 -12.07
N ALA A 159 -30.33 -10.87 -12.78
CA ALA A 159 -31.34 -9.98 -12.21
C ALA A 159 -32.36 -10.74 -11.35
N ASP A 160 -32.82 -11.91 -11.83
CA ASP A 160 -33.70 -12.81 -11.08
C ASP A 160 -33.01 -13.35 -9.82
N LYS A 161 -31.74 -13.77 -9.94
CA LYS A 161 -30.93 -14.28 -8.82
C LYS A 161 -30.68 -13.24 -7.73
N ILE A 162 -30.53 -11.97 -8.09
CA ILE A 162 -30.28 -10.86 -7.16
C ILE A 162 -31.53 -10.02 -6.85
N GLY A 163 -32.72 -10.49 -7.24
CA GLY A 163 -33.99 -9.87 -6.85
C GLY A 163 -34.22 -8.46 -7.41
N ILE A 164 -33.79 -8.19 -8.64
CA ILE A 164 -34.13 -6.94 -9.33
C ILE A 164 -35.51 -7.11 -9.99
N ASP A 165 -36.51 -6.35 -9.53
CA ASP A 165 -37.89 -6.39 -10.07
C ASP A 165 -38.03 -5.67 -11.43
N TYR A 166 -37.24 -6.03 -12.43
CA TYR A 166 -37.18 -5.31 -13.71
C TYR A 166 -38.47 -5.39 -14.53
N LEU A 167 -39.29 -6.44 -14.34
CA LEU A 167 -40.59 -6.58 -15.00
C LEU A 167 -41.62 -5.56 -14.50
N VAL A 168 -41.47 -5.09 -13.26
CA VAL A 168 -42.42 -4.16 -12.62
C VAL A 168 -41.87 -2.73 -12.60
N LYS A 169 -40.58 -2.58 -12.29
CA LYS A 169 -39.91 -1.28 -12.11
C LYS A 169 -39.14 -0.82 -13.34
N GLY A 170 -38.85 -1.73 -14.28
CA GLY A 170 -38.03 -1.44 -15.44
C GLY A 170 -38.81 -0.83 -16.60
N LYS A 171 -38.11 -0.05 -17.42
CA LYS A 171 -38.64 0.50 -18.68
C LYS A 171 -38.15 -0.36 -19.85
N PRO A 172 -39.05 -0.99 -20.63
CA PRO A 172 -38.66 -1.76 -21.80
C PRO A 172 -37.81 -0.92 -22.77
N THR A 173 -36.75 -1.52 -23.29
CA THR A 173 -35.80 -0.90 -24.22
C THR A 173 -35.21 -1.95 -25.15
N ARG A 174 -34.46 -1.48 -26.16
CA ARG A 174 -33.64 -2.33 -27.03
C ARG A 174 -32.17 -1.98 -26.83
N VAL A 175 -31.38 -2.97 -26.43
CA VAL A 175 -29.96 -2.85 -26.10
C VAL A 175 -29.13 -3.34 -27.28
N SER A 176 -28.13 -2.56 -27.68
CA SER A 176 -27.14 -3.00 -28.67
C SER A 176 -26.02 -3.77 -27.95
N THR A 177 -25.81 -5.01 -28.37
CA THR A 177 -24.71 -5.88 -27.88
C THR A 177 -23.82 -6.27 -29.06
N ALA A 178 -22.67 -6.89 -28.77
CA ALA A 178 -21.78 -7.42 -29.81
C ALA A 178 -22.47 -8.45 -30.73
N SER A 179 -23.46 -9.18 -30.21
CA SER A 179 -24.24 -10.17 -30.96
C SER A 179 -25.44 -9.57 -31.71
N GLY A 180 -25.67 -8.25 -31.60
CA GLY A 180 -26.80 -7.56 -32.20
C GLY A 180 -27.71 -6.91 -31.17
N LYS A 181 -28.91 -6.50 -31.62
CA LYS A 181 -29.89 -5.85 -30.76
C LYS A 181 -30.75 -6.89 -30.04
N VAL A 182 -30.87 -6.75 -28.74
CA VAL A 182 -31.69 -7.61 -27.87
C VAL A 182 -32.62 -6.74 -27.04
N ASP A 183 -33.73 -7.32 -26.60
CA ASP A 183 -34.65 -6.61 -25.73
C ASP A 183 -34.09 -6.55 -24.30
N GLY A 184 -34.57 -5.59 -23.52
CA GLY A 184 -34.11 -5.39 -22.15
C GLY A 184 -34.94 -4.36 -21.39
N TRP A 185 -34.53 -4.08 -20.16
CA TRP A 185 -35.24 -3.15 -19.27
C TRP A 185 -34.25 -2.22 -18.59
N VAL A 186 -34.43 -0.90 -18.78
CA VAL A 186 -33.69 0.09 -17.99
C VAL A 186 -34.26 0.13 -16.59
N VAL A 187 -33.40 -0.03 -15.60
CA VAL A 187 -33.75 -0.05 -14.17
C VAL A 187 -32.93 0.98 -13.41
N LYS A 188 -33.40 1.38 -12.24
CA LYS A 188 -32.61 2.15 -11.28
C LYS A 188 -32.11 1.20 -10.20
N LEU A 189 -30.79 0.97 -10.16
CA LEU A 189 -30.14 0.21 -9.10
C LEU A 189 -30.05 1.10 -7.86
N GLN A 190 -30.44 0.57 -6.70
CA GLN A 190 -30.46 1.35 -5.46
C GLN A 190 -29.04 1.69 -5.04
N THR A 191 -28.17 0.69 -5.03
CA THR A 191 -26.74 0.83 -4.72
C THR A 191 -25.92 -0.05 -5.64
N VAL A 192 -24.79 0.48 -6.09
CA VAL A 192 -23.72 -0.29 -6.73
C VAL A 192 -22.44 0.00 -5.97
N GLN A 193 -21.77 -1.05 -5.52
CA GLN A 193 -20.53 -0.96 -4.75
C GLN A 193 -19.41 -1.75 -5.41
N VAL A 194 -18.24 -1.13 -5.49
CA VAL A 194 -16.99 -1.76 -5.90
C VAL A 194 -15.92 -1.34 -4.89
N GLY A 195 -15.34 -2.31 -4.17
CA GLY A 195 -14.43 -2.01 -3.05
C GLY A 195 -15.10 -1.08 -2.03
N SER A 196 -14.41 0.01 -1.69
CA SER A 196 -14.90 1.06 -0.79
C SER A 196 -15.86 2.06 -1.46
N ILE A 197 -15.94 2.08 -2.80
CA ILE A 197 -16.76 3.03 -3.55
C ILE A 197 -18.19 2.49 -3.65
N SER A 198 -19.13 3.18 -2.99
CA SER A 198 -20.57 2.96 -3.16
C SER A 198 -21.22 4.18 -3.80
N LEU A 199 -22.01 3.93 -4.85
CA LEU A 199 -22.83 4.93 -5.53
C LEU A 199 -24.29 4.51 -5.48
N ASP A 200 -25.14 5.47 -5.17
CA ASP A 200 -26.58 5.27 -5.11
C ASP A 200 -27.24 5.67 -6.44
N HIS A 201 -28.42 5.13 -6.68
CA HIS A 201 -29.27 5.52 -7.81
C HIS A 201 -28.53 5.44 -9.16
N VAL A 202 -27.88 4.31 -9.41
CA VAL A 202 -27.11 4.04 -10.63
C VAL A 202 -28.06 3.52 -11.70
N ASP A 203 -27.93 4.05 -12.92
CA ASP A 203 -28.71 3.56 -14.05
C ASP A 203 -28.19 2.20 -14.50
N GLY A 204 -29.06 1.20 -14.48
CA GLY A 204 -28.74 -0.15 -14.92
C GLY A 204 -29.61 -0.57 -16.11
N VAL A 205 -29.20 -1.65 -16.76
CA VAL A 205 -29.98 -2.33 -17.78
C VAL A 205 -29.98 -3.84 -17.54
N VAL A 206 -31.17 -4.43 -17.52
CA VAL A 206 -31.34 -5.88 -17.54
C VAL A 206 -31.47 -6.30 -19.00
N VAL A 207 -30.54 -7.12 -19.47
CA VAL A 207 -30.52 -7.65 -20.83
C VAL A 207 -31.28 -8.97 -20.86
N ASP A 208 -32.19 -9.16 -21.82
CA ASP A 208 -32.93 -10.40 -21.99
C ASP A 208 -32.01 -11.53 -22.48
N SER A 209 -31.33 -12.17 -21.54
CA SER A 209 -30.37 -13.25 -21.75
C SER A 209 -30.47 -14.24 -20.59
N GLU A 210 -30.56 -15.53 -20.93
CA GLU A 210 -30.61 -16.65 -19.98
C GLU A 210 -29.22 -17.07 -19.46
N TYR A 211 -28.15 -16.52 -20.03
CA TYR A 211 -26.80 -16.94 -19.69
C TYR A 211 -26.28 -16.23 -18.44
N ASP A 212 -25.62 -16.99 -17.57
CA ASP A 212 -24.87 -16.47 -16.43
C ASP A 212 -23.58 -15.80 -16.95
N GLN A 213 -23.67 -14.51 -17.20
CA GLN A 213 -22.56 -13.66 -17.65
C GLN A 213 -22.19 -12.70 -16.51
N GLN A 214 -20.93 -12.27 -16.47
CA GLN A 214 -20.54 -11.22 -15.51
C GLN A 214 -21.37 -9.95 -15.74
N ALA A 215 -21.62 -9.21 -14.66
CA ALA A 215 -22.18 -7.89 -14.77
C ALA A 215 -21.18 -6.96 -15.47
N LEU A 216 -21.65 -6.04 -16.30
CA LEU A 216 -20.79 -5.01 -16.89
C LEU A 216 -20.85 -3.76 -16.02
N LEU A 217 -19.69 -3.26 -15.60
CA LEU A 217 -19.57 -1.98 -14.92
C LEU A 217 -19.37 -0.88 -15.97
N GLY A 218 -20.50 -0.32 -16.41
CA GLY A 218 -20.54 0.68 -17.49
C GLY A 218 -20.42 2.14 -17.03
N MET A 219 -20.53 3.04 -18.01
CA MET A 219 -20.33 4.48 -17.84
C MET A 219 -21.29 5.15 -16.85
N SER A 220 -22.52 4.65 -16.68
CA SER A 220 -23.45 5.11 -15.63
C SER A 220 -22.89 5.09 -14.20
N PHE A 221 -21.90 4.22 -13.95
CA PHE A 221 -21.11 4.17 -12.72
C PHE A 221 -19.77 4.87 -12.93
N LEU A 222 -19.01 4.49 -13.96
CA LEU A 222 -17.63 4.94 -14.17
C LEU A 222 -17.51 6.46 -14.39
N SER A 223 -18.48 7.10 -15.04
CA SER A 223 -18.43 8.54 -15.33
C SER A 223 -18.57 9.42 -14.08
N ARG A 224 -18.98 8.84 -12.95
CA ARG A 224 -19.10 9.52 -11.66
C ARG A 224 -17.79 9.47 -10.86
N LEU A 225 -16.78 8.81 -11.40
CA LEU A 225 -15.48 8.59 -10.79
C LEU A 225 -14.40 9.17 -11.69
N LYS A 226 -13.26 9.50 -11.10
CA LYS A 226 -12.03 9.67 -11.84
C LYS A 226 -11.48 8.28 -12.15
N VAL A 227 -11.28 8.01 -13.43
CA VAL A 227 -10.78 6.73 -13.92
C VAL A 227 -9.39 6.95 -14.52
N THR A 228 -8.39 6.27 -13.98
CA THR A 228 -7.01 6.33 -14.49
C THR A 228 -6.54 4.94 -14.84
N GLN A 229 -5.93 4.79 -16.02
CA GLN A 229 -5.40 3.51 -16.48
C GLN A 229 -3.87 3.57 -16.47
N GLU A 230 -3.25 2.66 -15.72
CA GLU A 230 -1.80 2.60 -15.56
C GLU A 230 -1.32 1.20 -15.93
N ALA A 231 -0.68 1.05 -17.09
CA ALA A 231 -0.10 -0.20 -17.60
C ALA A 231 -0.94 -1.48 -17.35
N SER A 232 -0.79 -2.10 -16.18
CA SER A 232 -1.47 -3.33 -15.76
C SER A 232 -2.66 -3.13 -14.82
N MET A 233 -3.12 -1.91 -14.56
CA MET A 233 -4.19 -1.60 -13.60
C MET A 233 -5.14 -0.51 -14.10
N ILE A 234 -6.35 -0.51 -13.54
CA ILE A 234 -7.29 0.61 -13.60
C ILE A 234 -7.59 1.08 -12.18
N VAL A 235 -7.54 2.39 -11.98
CA VAL A 235 -7.78 3.07 -10.70
C VAL A 235 -9.08 3.83 -10.82
N LEU A 236 -10.01 3.57 -9.90
CA LEU A 236 -11.28 4.25 -9.77
C LEU A 236 -11.23 5.10 -8.51
N GLU A 237 -11.50 6.39 -8.61
CA GLU A 237 -11.45 7.33 -7.50
C GLU A 237 -12.75 8.14 -7.42
N LYS A 238 -13.40 8.18 -6.25
CA LYS A 238 -14.58 9.01 -6.02
C LYS A 238 -14.13 10.45 -5.74
N ASN A 239 -14.55 11.37 -6.61
CA ASN A 239 -14.34 12.79 -6.38
C ASN A 239 -15.15 13.25 -5.15
N HIS A 240 -14.51 14.03 -4.28
CA HIS A 240 -15.14 14.64 -3.10
C HIS A 240 -16.17 15.71 -3.47
#